data_AF-A0A0N4UU50-F1
#
_entry.id   AF-A0A0N4UU50-F1
#
_cell.length_a   1.000
_cell.length_b   1.000
_cell.length_c   1.000
_cell.angle_alpha   90.00
_cell.angle_beta   90.00
_cell.angle_gamma   90.00
#
_symmetry.space_group_name_H-M   'P 1'
#
loop_
_entity.id
_entity.type
_entity.pdbx_description
1 polymer ?
#
loop_
_entity_poly.entity_id
_entity_poly.type
_entity_poly.pdbx_seq_one_letter_code
_entity_poly.pdbx_strand_id
1 'polypeptide(L)'
;MPAYWSLGFQLSRYGYTGLDEVKTVVQRNLDKKIPLEVVYADVDYMERYADFTLGDVKILLEFHKTSSVDGFAEQFFSLQKWKGFGNYAEELHNKNIKVILIFDPAVDVTTEAFQEALEANVSFIEYRNESLVQSEVNKNYTDTNGTKVTCLKYLGNKITNSQVSNIRFDFQCNLNS
;
A
#
# COMPACT_ATOMS: atom_id res chain seq x y z
N MET A 1 -16.91 24.14 -8.99
CA MET A 1 -17.22 23.40 -10.24
C MET A 1 -16.09 22.43 -10.50
N PRO A 2 -16.35 21.16 -10.83
CA PRO A 2 -15.28 20.17 -11.04
C PRO A 2 -14.49 20.50 -12.32
N ALA A 3 -13.25 20.00 -12.41
CA ALA A 3 -12.42 20.18 -13.60
C ALA A 3 -13.02 19.42 -14.79
N TYR A 4 -12.94 19.97 -16.01
CA TYR A 4 -13.62 19.39 -17.18
C TYR A 4 -13.22 17.93 -17.46
N TRP A 5 -11.94 17.59 -17.29
CA TRP A 5 -11.41 16.23 -17.45
C TRP A 5 -12.05 15.21 -16.48
N SER A 6 -12.62 15.65 -15.36
CA SER A 6 -13.29 14.73 -14.41
C SER A 6 -14.60 14.15 -14.96
N LEU A 7 -15.13 14.69 -16.05
CA LEU A 7 -16.36 14.20 -16.70
C LEU A 7 -16.08 13.08 -17.72
N GLY A 8 -14.81 12.80 -18.01
CA GLY A 8 -14.41 11.73 -18.93
C GLY A 8 -14.48 10.34 -18.31
N PHE A 9 -14.23 9.31 -19.14
CA PHE A 9 -14.16 7.93 -18.68
C PHE A 9 -12.92 7.69 -17.82
N GLN A 10 -13.09 6.94 -16.73
CA GLN A 10 -12.08 6.73 -15.71
C GLN A 10 -11.89 5.24 -15.44
N LEU A 11 -10.63 4.80 -15.31
CA LEU A 11 -10.28 3.40 -15.01
C LEU A 11 -9.69 3.29 -13.61
N SER A 12 -10.26 2.40 -12.81
CA SER A 12 -9.75 2.04 -11.49
C SER A 12 -9.91 0.54 -11.25
N ARG A 13 -9.02 -0.02 -10.43
CA ARG A 13 -9.12 -1.39 -9.95
C ARG A 13 -8.26 -1.57 -8.69
N TYR A 14 -8.84 -2.22 -7.70
CA TYR A 14 -8.12 -2.81 -6.58
C TYR A 14 -7.50 -4.15 -6.96
N GLY A 15 -6.25 -4.38 -6.54
CA GLY A 15 -5.48 -5.59 -6.78
C GLY A 15 -4.65 -5.55 -8.06
N TYR A 16 -4.09 -4.39 -8.42
CA TYR A 16 -3.03 -4.35 -9.44
C TYR A 16 -1.77 -5.02 -8.90
N THR A 17 -1.24 -5.98 -9.66
CA THR A 17 -0.06 -6.75 -9.25
C THR A 17 1.25 -5.99 -9.41
N GLY A 18 1.24 -4.85 -10.13
CA GLY A 18 2.39 -3.97 -10.37
C GLY A 18 2.15 -3.01 -11.55
N LEU A 19 3.14 -2.16 -11.84
CA LEU A 19 3.06 -1.13 -12.87
C LEU A 19 2.86 -1.69 -14.29
N ASP A 20 3.46 -2.84 -14.60
CA ASP A 20 3.33 -3.46 -15.92
C ASP A 20 1.90 -3.91 -16.23
N GLU A 21 1.14 -4.31 -15.20
CA GLU A 21 -0.28 -4.63 -15.36
C GLU A 21 -1.09 -3.38 -15.67
N VAL A 22 -0.84 -2.28 -14.95
CA VAL A 22 -1.49 -0.98 -15.22
C VAL A 22 -1.20 -0.54 -16.65
N LYS A 23 0.07 -0.57 -17.07
CA LYS A 23 0.49 -0.27 -18.45
C LYS A 23 -0.26 -1.10 -19.48
N THR A 24 -0.37 -2.41 -19.23
CA THR A 24 -1.07 -3.34 -20.12
C THR A 24 -2.56 -3.02 -20.23
N VAL A 25 -3.22 -2.71 -19.11
CA VAL A 25 -4.65 -2.37 -19.07
C VAL A 25 -4.92 -1.04 -19.78
N VAL A 26 -4.10 -0.03 -19.53
CA VAL A 26 -4.22 1.28 -20.20
C VAL A 26 -4.00 1.12 -21.70
N GLN A 27 -2.91 0.47 -22.11
CA GLN A 27 -2.59 0.29 -23.54
C GLN A 27 -3.71 -0.44 -24.28
N ARG A 28 -4.30 -1.48 -23.67
CA ARG A 28 -5.44 -2.21 -24.24
C ARG A 28 -6.66 -1.32 -24.51
N ASN A 29 -6.94 -0.34 -23.65
CA ASN A 29 -8.05 0.60 -23.85
C ASN A 29 -7.75 1.57 -25.00
N LEU A 30 -6.51 2.08 -25.06
CA LEU A 30 -6.04 2.95 -26.12
C LEU A 30 -6.06 2.25 -27.49
N ASP A 31 -5.61 1.00 -27.56
CA ASP A 31 -5.61 0.18 -28.78
C ASP A 31 -7.03 -0.04 -29.31
N LYS A 32 -8.01 -0.16 -28.39
CA LYS A 32 -9.43 -0.28 -28.70
C LYS A 32 -10.12 1.06 -29.00
N LYS A 33 -9.37 2.18 -29.00
CA LYS A 33 -9.88 3.54 -29.23
C LYS A 33 -10.98 3.94 -28.26
N ILE A 34 -10.94 3.41 -27.02
CA ILE A 34 -11.82 3.84 -25.95
C ILE A 34 -11.27 5.16 -25.41
N PRO A 35 -12.05 6.26 -25.41
CA PRO A 35 -11.62 7.52 -24.81
C PRO A 35 -11.35 7.30 -23.31
N LEU A 36 -10.12 7.57 -22.87
CA LEU A 36 -9.68 7.38 -21.50
C LEU A 36 -9.14 8.70 -20.98
N GLU A 37 -9.72 9.22 -19.90
CA GLU A 37 -9.38 10.54 -19.35
C GLU A 37 -8.62 10.42 -18.04
N VAL A 38 -8.91 9.39 -17.21
CA VAL A 38 -8.30 9.22 -15.89
C VAL A 38 -7.94 7.76 -15.62
N VAL A 39 -6.76 7.55 -15.02
CA VAL A 39 -6.33 6.28 -14.45
C VAL A 39 -6.14 6.44 -12.95
N TYR A 40 -6.73 5.55 -12.16
CA TYR A 40 -6.54 5.50 -10.72
C TYR A 40 -5.42 4.53 -10.38
N ALA A 41 -4.58 4.94 -9.44
CA ALA A 41 -3.74 4.03 -8.68
C ALA A 41 -4.37 3.85 -7.30
N ASP A 42 -4.88 2.65 -7.06
CA ASP A 42 -5.42 2.21 -5.78
C ASP A 42 -4.27 1.89 -4.80
N VAL A 43 -4.56 1.47 -3.57
CA VAL A 43 -3.58 1.32 -2.48
C VAL A 43 -2.43 0.35 -2.80
N ASP A 44 -2.55 -0.46 -3.85
CA ASP A 44 -1.55 -1.43 -4.30
C ASP A 44 -0.19 -0.82 -4.66
N TYR A 45 -0.13 0.48 -5.02
CA TYR A 45 1.13 1.16 -5.33
C TYR A 45 1.98 1.48 -4.10
N MET A 46 1.38 1.44 -2.91
CA MET A 46 2.03 1.81 -1.65
C MET A 46 2.80 0.63 -1.06
N GLU A 47 3.89 0.91 -0.34
CA GLU A 47 4.61 -0.09 0.44
C GLU A 47 3.74 -0.54 1.60
N ARG A 48 3.31 -1.81 1.60
CA ARG A 48 2.44 -2.40 2.65
C ARG A 48 1.16 -1.59 2.94
N TYR A 49 0.62 -0.89 1.95
CA TYR A 49 -0.52 0.02 2.09
C TYR A 49 -0.27 1.25 2.99
N ALA A 50 1.00 1.62 3.19
CA ALA A 50 1.33 2.83 3.91
C ALA A 50 1.24 4.07 3.01
N ASP A 51 0.39 5.02 3.37
CA ASP A 51 0.26 6.27 2.64
C ASP A 51 1.60 6.98 2.41
N PHE A 52 1.69 7.69 1.29
CA PHE A 52 2.89 8.47 0.87
C PHE A 52 4.15 7.64 0.58
N THR A 53 4.02 6.33 0.42
CA THR A 53 5.12 5.44 0.02
C THR A 53 4.95 4.87 -1.39
N LEU A 54 6.03 4.31 -1.95
CA LEU A 54 6.01 3.55 -3.19
C LEU A 54 6.52 2.13 -2.92
N GLY A 55 5.70 1.13 -3.25
CA GLY A 55 5.89 -0.25 -2.83
C GLY A 55 6.87 -1.07 -3.68
N ASP A 56 7.78 -1.73 -2.99
CA ASP A 56 8.68 -2.77 -3.50
C ASP A 56 8.27 -4.11 -2.86
N VAL A 57 8.18 -5.21 -3.63
CA VAL A 57 7.97 -6.52 -3.03
C VAL A 57 9.29 -7.13 -2.63
N LYS A 58 9.52 -7.22 -1.33
CA LYS A 58 10.62 -8.00 -0.79
C LYS A 58 10.25 -9.49 -0.86
N ILE A 59 10.87 -10.22 -1.79
CA ILE A 59 10.77 -11.68 -1.83
C ILE A 59 11.91 -12.25 -1.00
N LEU A 60 11.53 -12.99 0.04
CA LEU A 60 12.39 -13.98 0.67
C LEU A 60 12.45 -15.20 -0.24
N LEU A 61 13.54 -15.36 -0.98
CA LEU A 61 13.84 -16.62 -1.64
C LEU A 61 14.69 -17.46 -0.69
N GLU A 62 14.07 -18.45 -0.05
CA GLU A 62 14.80 -19.48 0.67
C GLU A 62 15.50 -20.38 -0.36
N PHE A 63 16.78 -20.15 -0.60
CA PHE A 63 17.60 -21.06 -1.39
C PHE A 63 17.98 -22.27 -0.53
N HIS A 64 17.31 -23.40 -0.74
CA HIS A 64 17.80 -24.68 -0.26
C HIS A 64 19.12 -25.03 -0.96
N LYS A 65 20.25 -24.75 -0.31
CA LYS A 65 21.55 -25.28 -0.77
C LYS A 65 21.60 -26.79 -0.56
N THR A 66 21.63 -27.56 -1.64
CA THR A 66 22.03 -28.98 -1.62
C THR A 66 23.56 -29.09 -1.60
N SER A 67 24.19 -28.82 -0.45
CA SER A 67 25.57 -29.29 -0.17
C SER A 67 26.04 -28.85 1.23
N SER A 68 26.04 -29.83 2.14
CA SER A 68 26.84 -30.09 3.36
C SER A 68 27.80 -29.05 3.99
N VAL A 69 27.54 -27.75 3.92
CA VAL A 69 28.25 -26.74 4.74
C VAL A 69 27.25 -25.77 5.36
N ASP A 70 27.15 -25.82 6.68
CA ASP A 70 26.19 -25.10 7.49
C ASP A 70 26.39 -23.57 7.38
N GLY A 71 25.41 -22.92 6.76
CA GLY A 71 25.35 -21.47 6.61
C GLY A 71 24.16 -21.06 5.74
N PHE A 72 23.02 -20.79 6.39
CA PHE A 72 21.88 -20.17 5.74
C PHE A 72 22.21 -18.70 5.47
N ALA A 73 22.24 -18.30 4.20
CA ALA A 73 22.25 -16.91 3.82
C ALA A 73 20.86 -16.61 3.24
N GLU A 74 20.03 -15.90 4.00
CA GLU A 74 18.80 -15.31 3.45
C GLU A 74 19.21 -14.24 2.43
N GLN A 75 18.92 -14.49 1.16
CA GLN A 75 19.14 -13.51 0.10
C GLN A 75 17.81 -12.85 -0.23
N PHE A 76 17.65 -11.61 0.22
CA PHE A 76 16.48 -10.80 -0.10
C PHE A 76 16.60 -10.27 -1.53
N PHE A 77 15.61 -10.55 -2.37
CA PHE A 77 15.44 -9.89 -3.66
C PHE A 77 14.28 -8.90 -3.56
N SER A 78 14.52 -7.62 -3.86
CA SER A 78 13.46 -6.63 -4.01
C SER A 78 12.95 -6.64 -5.45
N LEU A 79 11.71 -7.04 -5.67
CA LEU A 79 10.98 -6.83 -6.91
C LEU A 79 10.35 -5.44 -6.87
N GLN A 80 10.91 -4.51 -7.63
CA GLN A 80 10.42 -3.15 -7.68
C GLN A 80 9.19 -3.01 -8.60
N LYS A 81 8.04 -3.55 -8.14
CA LYS A 81 6.80 -3.64 -8.93
C LYS A 81 6.30 -2.28 -9.44
N TRP A 82 6.52 -1.23 -8.68
CA TRP A 82 6.05 0.12 -8.99
C TRP A 82 7.17 1.06 -9.42
N LYS A 83 8.36 0.52 -9.72
CA LYS A 83 9.48 1.31 -10.22
C LYS A 83 9.12 2.08 -11.48
N GLY A 84 9.39 3.38 -11.47
CA GLY A 84 9.10 4.25 -12.61
C GLY A 84 7.62 4.61 -12.74
N PHE A 85 6.82 4.39 -11.69
CA PHE A 85 5.42 4.83 -11.66
C PHE A 85 5.29 6.34 -11.92
N GLY A 86 6.15 7.18 -11.33
CA GLY A 86 6.20 8.61 -11.60
C GLY A 86 6.44 8.94 -13.08
N ASN A 87 7.44 8.32 -13.70
CA ASN A 87 7.71 8.50 -15.14
C ASN A 87 6.52 8.08 -15.99
N TYR A 88 5.84 6.98 -15.62
CA TYR A 88 4.66 6.54 -16.33
C TYR A 88 3.48 7.50 -16.17
N ALA A 89 3.30 8.10 -14.98
CA ALA A 89 2.32 9.16 -14.78
C ALA A 89 2.61 10.37 -15.68
N GLU A 90 3.88 10.76 -15.85
CA GLU A 90 4.28 11.79 -16.80
C GLU A 90 3.98 11.41 -18.26
N GLU A 91 4.24 10.16 -18.66
CA GLU A 91 3.87 9.65 -19.98
C GLU A 91 2.36 9.72 -20.24
N LEU A 92 1.53 9.42 -19.23
CA LEU A 92 0.07 9.57 -19.30
C LEU A 92 -0.33 11.05 -19.42
N HIS A 93 0.29 11.94 -18.63
CA HIS A 93 0.03 13.37 -18.73
C HIS A 93 0.36 13.92 -20.13
N ASN A 94 1.44 13.45 -20.76
CA ASN A 94 1.80 13.80 -22.14
C ASN A 94 0.78 13.32 -23.19
N LYS A 95 -0.02 12.30 -22.85
CA LYS A 95 -1.16 11.82 -23.65
C LYS A 95 -2.49 12.49 -23.27
N ASN A 96 -2.44 13.51 -22.42
CA ASN A 96 -3.59 14.19 -21.80
C ASN A 96 -4.45 13.30 -20.87
N ILE A 97 -3.93 12.17 -20.40
CA ILE A 97 -4.60 11.29 -19.43
C ILE A 97 -4.17 11.71 -18.03
N LYS A 98 -5.09 11.85 -17.07
CA LYS A 98 -4.79 12.23 -15.68
C LYS A 98 -4.63 11.00 -14.81
N VAL A 99 -3.83 11.13 -13.75
CA VAL A 99 -3.69 10.12 -12.71
C VAL A 99 -4.34 10.62 -11.43
N ILE A 100 -5.17 9.78 -10.81
CA ILE A 100 -5.69 10.01 -9.45
C ILE A 100 -5.08 8.94 -8.54
N LEU A 101 -4.57 9.38 -7.38
CA LEU A 101 -4.04 8.50 -6.34
C LEU A 101 -5.05 8.42 -5.20
N ILE A 102 -5.21 7.23 -4.64
CA ILE A 102 -5.92 7.07 -3.37
C ILE A 102 -4.98 7.41 -2.21
N PHE A 103 -5.56 7.96 -1.14
CA PHE A 103 -4.90 8.12 0.16
C PHE A 103 -5.92 7.81 1.24
N ASP A 104 -5.53 7.00 2.21
CA ASP A 104 -6.37 6.68 3.35
C ASP A 104 -6.12 7.65 4.51
N PRO A 105 -7.08 7.82 5.44
CA PRO A 105 -6.88 8.67 6.60
C PRO A 105 -6.03 8.01 7.71
N ALA A 106 -5.81 6.70 7.64
CA ALA A 106 -5.07 5.95 8.66
C ALA A 106 -3.58 5.90 8.30
N VAL A 107 -2.74 6.51 9.14
CA VAL A 107 -1.29 6.58 8.90
C VAL A 107 -0.57 5.42 9.59
N ASP A 108 0.32 4.74 8.88
CA ASP A 108 1.20 3.72 9.45
C ASP A 108 2.21 4.37 10.41
N VAL A 109 2.13 3.99 11.68
CA VAL A 109 2.95 4.52 12.79
C VAL A 109 4.45 4.25 12.63
N THR A 110 4.85 3.39 11.70
CA THR A 110 6.26 3.04 11.44
C THR A 110 6.89 3.85 10.31
N THR A 111 6.16 4.79 9.71
CA THR A 111 6.61 5.56 8.53
C THR A 111 7.09 6.95 8.87
N GLU A 112 7.86 7.54 7.94
CA GLU A 112 8.31 8.93 8.02
C GLU A 112 7.12 9.92 8.07
N ALA A 113 6.04 9.65 7.35
CA ALA A 113 4.83 10.48 7.38
C ALA A 113 4.23 10.61 8.79
N PHE A 114 4.27 9.54 9.59
CA PHE A 114 3.81 9.61 10.99
C PHE A 114 4.78 10.42 11.86
N GLN A 115 6.09 10.24 11.67
CA GLN A 115 7.12 10.99 12.39
C GLN A 115 7.03 12.49 12.13
N GLU A 116 6.90 12.89 10.86
CA GLU A 116 6.71 14.29 10.48
C GLU A 116 5.41 14.86 11.07
N ALA A 117 4.34 14.08 11.15
CA ALA A 117 3.10 14.50 11.78
C ALA A 117 3.26 14.73 13.30
N LEU A 118 4.06 13.92 13.99
CA LEU A 118 4.42 14.15 15.40
C LEU A 118 5.24 15.44 15.56
N GLU A 119 6.25 15.65 14.71
CA GLU A 119 7.07 16.87 14.72
C GLU A 119 6.24 18.13 14.42
N ALA A 120 5.23 18.01 13.55
CA ALA A 120 4.28 19.07 13.23
C ALA A 120 3.18 19.27 14.29
N ASN A 121 3.20 18.52 15.40
CA ASN A 121 2.21 18.58 16.48
C ASN A 121 0.77 18.34 15.99
N VAL A 122 0.60 17.40 15.05
CA VAL A 122 -0.70 16.96 14.56
C VAL A 122 -1.41 16.15 15.65
N SER A 123 -2.71 16.39 15.83
CA SER A 123 -3.53 15.63 16.76
C SER A 123 -4.04 14.35 16.11
N PHE A 124 -3.93 13.23 16.83
CA PHE A 124 -4.49 11.94 16.45
C PHE A 124 -5.71 11.60 17.30
N ILE A 125 -6.51 10.65 16.84
CA ILE A 125 -7.67 10.18 17.62
C ILE A 125 -7.16 9.40 18.82
N GLU A 126 -7.53 9.87 20.01
CA GLU A 126 -7.14 9.26 21.28
C GLU A 126 -8.31 8.58 22.00
N TYR A 127 -7.99 7.53 22.75
CA TYR A 127 -8.88 7.00 23.77
C TYR A 127 -9.18 8.06 24.84
N ARG A 128 -10.41 8.03 25.37
CA ARG A 128 -10.81 8.93 26.46
C ARG A 128 -9.93 8.75 27.70
N ASN A 129 -9.67 7.50 28.08
CA ASN A 129 -8.93 7.11 29.29
C ASN A 129 -7.88 6.05 28.96
N GLU A 130 -6.76 6.06 29.68
CA GLU A 130 -5.66 5.08 29.53
C GLU A 130 -6.12 3.63 29.74
N SER A 131 -7.12 3.40 30.58
CA SER A 131 -7.69 2.07 30.83
C SER A 131 -8.35 1.43 29.60
N LEU A 132 -8.65 2.22 28.57
CA LEU A 132 -9.25 1.76 27.32
C LEU A 132 -8.19 1.42 26.26
N VAL A 133 -6.93 1.78 26.49
CA VAL A 133 -5.84 1.54 25.56
C VAL A 133 -5.55 0.04 25.51
N GLN A 134 -5.49 -0.51 24.29
CA GLN A 134 -5.07 -1.89 24.05
C GLN A 134 -3.55 -2.02 24.23
N SER A 135 -3.09 -2.11 25.48
CA SER A 135 -1.66 -2.11 25.84
C SER A 135 -0.85 -3.22 25.17
N GLU A 136 -1.46 -4.39 24.91
CA GLU A 136 -0.80 -5.50 24.20
C GLU A 136 -0.44 -5.17 22.75
N VAL A 137 -1.22 -4.29 22.11
CA VAL A 137 -1.00 -3.83 20.74
C VAL A 137 -0.06 -2.64 20.74
N ASN A 138 -0.38 -1.63 21.56
CA ASN A 138 0.30 -0.34 21.62
C ASN A 138 1.79 -0.48 22.01
N LYS A 139 2.13 -1.43 22.89
CA LYS A 139 3.53 -1.70 23.27
C LYS A 139 4.44 -2.15 22.12
N ASN A 140 3.89 -2.60 21.00
CA ASN A 140 4.67 -3.07 19.85
C ASN A 140 5.17 -1.91 18.98
N TYR A 141 4.72 -0.68 19.22
CA TYR A 141 5.02 0.49 18.42
C TYR A 141 5.65 1.57 19.29
N THR A 142 6.95 1.77 19.14
CA THR A 142 7.76 2.65 19.98
C THR A 142 7.17 4.05 20.12
N ASP A 143 6.71 4.65 19.01
CA ASP A 143 6.25 6.04 18.95
C ASP A 143 4.87 6.28 19.58
N THR A 144 4.09 5.21 19.75
CA THR A 144 2.77 5.29 20.37
C THR A 144 2.73 4.62 21.75
N ASN A 145 3.83 3.99 22.18
CA ASN A 145 3.88 3.21 23.40
C ASN A 145 3.63 4.09 24.63
N GLY A 146 2.62 3.74 25.42
CA GLY A 146 2.24 4.50 26.61
C GLY A 146 1.45 5.77 26.31
N THR A 147 1.04 5.98 25.06
CA THR A 147 0.13 7.06 24.67
C THR A 147 -1.32 6.57 24.62
N LYS A 148 -2.28 7.52 24.55
CA LYS A 148 -3.69 7.20 24.31
C LYS A 148 -4.03 7.14 22.82
N VAL A 149 -3.06 7.27 21.91
CA VAL A 149 -3.30 7.24 20.47
C VAL A 149 -3.93 5.90 20.09
N THR A 150 -4.99 5.97 19.29
CA THR A 150 -5.73 4.78 18.87
C THR A 150 -4.94 4.03 17.82
N CYS A 151 -4.34 2.90 18.21
CA CYS A 151 -3.68 1.97 17.29
C CYS A 151 -4.59 0.78 17.01
N LEU A 152 -4.71 0.41 15.73
CA LEU A 152 -5.39 -0.81 15.32
C LEU A 152 -4.34 -1.85 14.92
N LYS A 153 -4.49 -3.08 15.43
CA LYS A 153 -3.67 -4.21 15.00
C LYS A 153 -4.29 -4.85 13.78
N TYR A 154 -3.54 -4.94 12.68
CA TYR A 154 -3.94 -5.80 11.58
C TYR A 154 -3.76 -7.27 11.94
N LEU A 155 -4.79 -8.09 11.70
CA LEU A 155 -4.70 -9.54 11.77
C LEU A 155 -4.94 -10.06 10.35
N GLY A 156 -3.88 -10.22 9.56
CA GLY A 156 -3.99 -10.73 8.20
C GLY A 156 -4.51 -12.16 8.15
N ASN A 157 -5.21 -12.52 7.07
CA ASN A 157 -5.54 -13.90 6.77
C ASN A 157 -4.26 -14.70 6.49
N LYS A 158 -3.97 -15.71 7.30
CA LYS A 158 -3.03 -16.76 6.91
C LYS A 158 -3.62 -17.49 5.69
N ILE A 159 -2.96 -17.39 4.53
CA ILE A 159 -3.23 -18.31 3.43
C ILE A 159 -2.76 -19.69 3.89
N THR A 160 -3.69 -20.47 4.44
CA THR A 160 -3.53 -21.92 4.55
C THR A 160 -4.30 -22.53 3.39
N ASN A 161 -3.68 -23.50 2.72
CA ASN A 161 -4.05 -24.07 1.41
C ASN A 161 -5.42 -24.76 1.31
N SER A 162 -6.47 -24.39 2.06
CA SER A 162 -7.72 -25.16 2.00
C SER A 162 -9.06 -24.48 2.14
N GLN A 163 -9.24 -23.18 2.44
CA GLN A 163 -10.60 -22.60 2.48
C GLN A 163 -10.67 -21.13 2.08
N VAL A 164 -11.21 -20.86 0.89
CA VAL A 164 -11.71 -19.53 0.51
C VAL A 164 -13.03 -19.33 1.24
N SER A 165 -13.02 -18.56 2.32
CA SER A 165 -14.24 -18.10 3.00
C SER A 165 -14.35 -16.57 2.86
N ASN A 166 -15.59 -16.11 2.82
CA ASN A 166 -16.05 -14.82 2.30
C ASN A 166 -15.26 -13.59 2.77
N ILE A 167 -15.03 -12.68 1.81
CA ILE A 167 -14.46 -11.34 1.99
C ILE A 167 -15.37 -10.54 2.93
N ARG A 168 -14.90 -10.27 4.15
CA ARG A 168 -15.37 -9.18 5.01
C ARG A 168 -14.35 -8.05 4.89
N PHE A 169 -14.81 -6.89 4.42
CA PHE A 169 -14.05 -5.64 4.49
C PHE A 169 -14.06 -5.18 5.95
N ASP A 170 -13.05 -5.55 6.73
CA ASP A 170 -12.61 -4.77 7.88
C ASP A 170 -11.34 -4.05 7.44
N PHE A 171 -11.33 -2.73 7.61
CA PHE A 171 -10.30 -1.78 7.18
C PHE A 171 -8.90 -2.39 7.20
N GLN A 172 -8.39 -2.65 5.99
CA GLN A 172 -7.19 -3.44 5.72
C GLN A 172 -5.93 -2.64 6.04
N CYS A 173 -5.12 -3.15 6.95
CA CYS A 173 -3.71 -2.82 7.12
C CYS A 173 -2.91 -4.05 6.66
N ASN A 174 -1.58 -4.10 6.61
CA ASN A 174 -0.88 -5.34 6.23
C ASN A 174 0.41 -5.46 7.03
N LEU A 175 0.70 -6.66 7.55
CA LEU A 175 1.92 -6.96 8.29
C LEU A 175 2.74 -7.95 7.47
N ASN A 176 3.98 -7.58 7.15
CA ASN A 176 5.05 -8.54 6.97
C ASN A 176 5.73 -8.71 8.34
N SER A 177 5.57 -9.90 8.93
CA SER A 177 6.52 -10.45 9.91
C SER A 177 7.59 -11.22 9.17
#